data_AF-A0AAU5L8J1-F1
#
_entry.id   AF-A0AAU5L8J1-F1
#
_cell.length_a   1.000
_cell.length_b   1.000
_cell.length_c   1.000
_cell.angle_alpha   90.00
_cell.angle_beta   90.00
_cell.angle_gamma   90.00
#
_symmetry.space_group_name_H-M   'P 1'
#
loop_
_entity.id
_entity.type
_entity.pdbx_description
1 polymer ?
#
loop_
_entity_poly.entity_id
_entity_poly.type
_entity_poly.pdbx_seq_one_letter_code
_entity_poly.pdbx_strand_id
1 'polypeptide(L)'
;MFTVAGQHYTARELLARIAGLAAEKGTDVLWHDGYVAALPELAEAGRTEFASLDAVLVGLGGCLVGGDGYAYAYRGQVDLTARSILAGRPVFENSGRDKTFNRLNWVQQGHGDDAFLRLRTGSSPYSAVRDLVDHSAAWTLDCATFVQAVQLGAWAAAVGSEAFDRRVARPFDLKEHGSTGLTHRKLWFRDSQGAEFRLRTPASDRLRTLEPVDDTDEPRLLRLAPPGSRVAFVNADPKAEGSDFERENTVKLPDGTYASHPFGILSAAATKRALAQQTVLRYGDEIDAALARAVAGEHDSIGPDEARSAQEELDRLLAADDRKALVTWIMDHRTWTENLLYDDFDEYVHDLLYLGEVEIYTITPESTAR
;
A
#
# COMPACT_ATOMS: atom_id res chain seq x y z
N MET A 1 -0.08 32.84 -17.91
CA MET A 1 1.35 33.20 -18.08
C MET A 1 2.05 32.87 -16.78
N PHE A 2 3.26 32.32 -16.81
CA PHE A 2 4.02 31.87 -15.63
C PHE A 2 5.28 32.72 -15.48
N THR A 3 5.65 33.12 -14.27
CA THR A 3 6.92 33.81 -14.02
C THR A 3 7.89 32.87 -13.30
N VAL A 4 9.02 32.57 -13.93
CA VAL A 4 10.10 31.74 -13.35
C VAL A 4 11.38 32.55 -13.39
N ALA A 5 11.99 32.78 -12.22
CA ALA A 5 13.19 33.60 -12.04
C ALA A 5 13.10 34.99 -12.73
N GLY A 6 11.93 35.64 -12.62
CA GLY A 6 11.70 36.97 -13.20
C GLY A 6 11.46 36.97 -14.72
N GLN A 7 11.36 35.81 -15.37
CA GLN A 7 11.02 35.70 -16.79
C GLN A 7 9.62 35.13 -16.98
N HIS A 8 8.88 35.66 -17.95
CA HIS A 8 7.52 35.24 -18.25
C HIS A 8 7.48 34.18 -19.35
N TYR A 9 6.65 33.16 -19.15
CA TYR A 9 6.46 32.03 -20.04
C TYR A 9 4.96 31.76 -20.26
N THR A 10 4.58 31.38 -21.47
CA THR A 10 3.33 30.63 -21.70
C THR A 10 3.47 29.20 -21.19
N ALA A 11 2.35 28.47 -21.02
CA ALA A 11 2.40 27.04 -20.65
C ALA A 11 3.30 26.25 -21.59
N ARG A 12 3.16 26.48 -22.91
CA ARG A 12 3.95 25.82 -23.94
C ARG A 12 5.45 26.14 -23.83
N GLU A 13 5.79 27.39 -23.55
CA GLU A 13 7.19 27.82 -23.40
C GLU A 13 7.81 27.27 -22.11
N LEU A 14 7.06 27.22 -21.01
CA LEU A 14 7.53 26.64 -19.76
C LEU A 14 7.78 25.13 -19.89
N LEU A 15 6.86 24.40 -20.53
CA LEU A 15 7.01 22.97 -20.80
C LEU A 15 8.21 22.69 -21.71
N ALA A 16 8.37 23.48 -22.79
CA ALA A 16 9.52 23.39 -23.67
C ALA A 16 10.83 23.68 -22.92
N ARG A 17 10.82 24.62 -21.97
CA ARG A 17 11.98 24.97 -21.15
C ARG A 17 12.35 23.85 -20.17
N ILE A 18 11.37 23.24 -19.51
CA ILE A 18 11.56 22.07 -18.64
C ILE A 18 12.14 20.90 -19.44
N ALA A 19 11.57 20.61 -20.62
CA ALA A 19 12.06 19.54 -21.49
C ALA A 19 13.51 19.77 -21.96
N GLY A 20 13.85 21.01 -22.34
CA GLY A 20 15.21 21.37 -22.74
C GLY A 20 16.22 21.20 -21.60
N LEU A 21 15.87 21.62 -20.38
CA LEU A 21 16.76 21.50 -19.22
C LEU A 21 17.00 20.05 -18.81
N ALA A 22 15.97 19.21 -18.91
CA ALA A 22 16.11 17.79 -18.62
C ALA A 22 17.02 17.09 -19.65
N ALA A 23 16.87 17.40 -20.93
CA ALA A 23 17.76 16.93 -21.99
C ALA A 23 19.22 17.38 -21.76
N GLU A 24 19.45 18.63 -21.34
CA GLU A 24 20.79 19.13 -20.98
C GLU A 24 21.42 18.39 -19.79
N LYS A 25 20.58 17.89 -18.87
CA LYS A 25 21.01 17.14 -17.68
C LYS A 25 21.07 15.62 -17.91
N GLY A 26 20.70 15.14 -19.09
CA GLY A 26 20.60 13.71 -19.37
C GLY A 26 19.53 13.02 -18.51
N THR A 27 18.49 13.75 -18.11
CA THR A 27 17.37 13.25 -17.33
C THR A 27 16.12 13.21 -18.20
N ASP A 28 15.35 12.13 -18.17
CA ASP A 28 14.07 12.05 -18.87
C ASP A 28 12.97 12.76 -18.06
N VAL A 29 12.13 13.53 -18.74
CA VAL A 29 10.89 14.07 -18.14
C VAL A 29 9.74 13.17 -18.52
N LEU A 30 9.19 12.45 -17.54
CA LEU A 30 7.94 11.73 -17.69
C LEU A 30 6.78 12.72 -17.61
N TRP A 31 6.29 13.13 -18.77
CA TRP A 31 5.08 13.91 -18.92
C TRP A 31 3.87 12.98 -18.82
N HIS A 32 3.13 13.04 -17.72
CA HIS A 32 1.82 12.40 -17.63
C HIS A 32 0.76 13.36 -18.18
N ASP A 33 -0.09 12.91 -19.10
CA ASP A 33 -1.09 13.75 -19.78
C ASP A 33 -2.05 14.50 -18.83
N GLY A 34 -2.22 14.02 -17.59
CA GLY A 34 -2.99 14.70 -16.54
C GLY A 34 -2.27 15.88 -15.87
N TYR A 35 -0.94 16.00 -15.99
CA TYR A 35 -0.13 17.04 -15.35
C TYR A 35 -0.05 18.33 -16.20
N VAL A 36 -0.27 18.23 -17.52
CA VAL A 36 -0.23 19.36 -18.47
C VAL A 36 -1.54 20.16 -18.49
N ALA A 37 -2.67 19.51 -18.19
CA ALA A 37 -4.01 20.13 -18.25
C ALA A 37 -4.25 21.21 -17.17
N ALA A 38 -3.57 21.13 -16.02
CA ALA A 38 -3.75 22.10 -14.92
C ALA A 38 -2.97 23.42 -15.13
N LEU A 39 -2.02 23.47 -16.06
CA LEU A 39 -1.19 24.65 -16.32
C LEU A 39 -2.02 25.83 -16.91
N PRO A 40 -2.86 25.65 -17.94
CA PRO A 40 -3.73 26.72 -18.45
C PRO A 40 -4.66 27.32 -17.38
N GLU A 41 -5.19 26.51 -16.47
CA GLU A 41 -6.10 26.94 -15.39
C GLU A 41 -5.34 27.71 -14.29
N LEU A 42 -4.13 27.27 -13.94
CA LEU A 42 -3.21 27.97 -13.05
C LEU A 42 -2.78 29.35 -13.60
N ALA A 43 -2.69 29.47 -14.93
CA ALA A 43 -2.35 30.71 -15.61
C ALA A 43 -3.47 31.77 -15.59
N GLU A 44 -4.74 31.37 -15.44
CA GLU A 44 -5.88 32.30 -15.29
C GLU A 44 -6.01 32.83 -13.84
N ALA A 45 -5.50 32.09 -12.85
CA ALA A 45 -5.63 32.45 -11.43
C ALA A 45 -4.64 33.52 -10.91
N GLY A 46 -3.78 34.08 -11.76
CA GLY A 46 -3.04 35.34 -11.50
C GLY A 46 -2.00 35.34 -10.38
N ARG A 47 -1.48 34.19 -9.92
CA ARG A 47 -0.46 34.13 -8.85
C ARG A 47 0.65 33.14 -9.17
N THR A 48 1.76 33.56 -9.80
CA THR A 48 2.91 32.65 -9.98
C THR A 48 4.23 33.40 -10.24
N GLU A 49 5.01 33.62 -9.17
CA GLU A 49 6.46 33.85 -9.27
C GLU A 49 7.17 32.67 -8.60
N PHE A 50 8.06 31.98 -9.33
CA PHE A 50 8.86 30.87 -8.81
C PHE A 50 10.36 31.19 -8.89
N ALA A 51 11.11 30.81 -7.86
CA ALA A 51 12.54 31.12 -7.75
C ALA A 51 13.46 30.17 -8.56
N SER A 52 12.99 28.96 -8.92
CA SER A 52 13.76 27.96 -9.68
C SER A 52 12.85 26.89 -10.32
N LEU A 53 13.40 26.02 -11.18
CA LEU A 53 12.69 24.89 -11.80
C LEU A 53 12.27 23.82 -10.77
N ASP A 54 13.12 23.55 -9.78
CA ASP A 54 12.78 22.68 -8.65
C ASP A 54 11.63 23.27 -7.85
N ALA A 55 11.57 24.60 -7.72
CA ALA A 55 10.44 25.31 -7.14
C ALA A 55 9.19 25.31 -8.05
N VAL A 56 9.30 24.99 -9.35
CA VAL A 56 8.12 24.75 -10.21
C VAL A 56 7.57 23.34 -9.97
N LEU A 57 8.42 22.32 -9.86
CA LEU A 57 7.95 20.95 -9.56
C LEU A 57 7.44 20.80 -8.12
N VAL A 58 8.09 21.45 -7.16
CA VAL A 58 7.64 21.53 -5.76
C VAL A 58 6.50 22.55 -5.59
N GLY A 59 6.54 23.68 -6.31
CA GLY A 59 5.54 24.73 -6.27
C GLY A 59 4.25 24.41 -7.03
N LEU A 60 4.27 23.52 -8.03
CA LEU A 60 3.02 22.95 -8.58
C LEU A 60 2.29 22.08 -7.55
N GLY A 61 2.99 21.57 -6.52
CA GLY A 61 2.37 21.00 -5.32
C GLY A 61 2.02 22.04 -4.23
N GLY A 62 2.80 23.11 -4.10
CA GLY A 62 2.67 24.10 -3.03
C GLY A 62 1.84 25.36 -3.33
N CYS A 63 1.52 25.67 -4.59
CA CYS A 63 0.89 26.95 -5.00
C CYS A 63 -0.58 26.83 -5.42
N LEU A 64 -1.14 25.63 -5.41
CA LEU A 64 -2.57 25.45 -5.65
C LEU A 64 -3.35 25.70 -4.35
N VAL A 65 -3.73 26.95 -4.13
CA VAL A 65 -4.66 27.34 -3.07
C VAL A 65 -6.08 27.00 -3.52
N GLY A 66 -6.53 25.80 -3.18
CA GLY A 66 -7.85 25.23 -3.49
C GLY A 66 -7.85 23.72 -3.24
N GLY A 67 -9.02 23.13 -2.97
CA GLY A 67 -9.13 21.71 -2.58
C GLY A 67 -8.52 20.73 -3.59
N ASP A 68 -8.53 21.07 -4.88
CA ASP A 68 -8.09 20.15 -5.94
C ASP A 68 -6.58 20.05 -6.09
N GLY A 69 -5.83 21.12 -5.85
CA GLY A 69 -4.39 21.06 -6.05
C GLY A 69 -3.60 20.55 -4.86
N TYR A 70 -4.18 20.64 -3.67
CA TYR A 70 -3.72 19.84 -2.54
C TYR A 70 -3.76 18.34 -2.87
N ALA A 71 -4.90 17.87 -3.41
CA ALA A 71 -5.09 16.46 -3.73
C ALA A 71 -4.07 15.99 -4.78
N TYR A 72 -3.72 16.88 -5.71
CA TYR A 72 -2.69 16.63 -6.70
C TYR A 72 -1.28 16.53 -6.09
N ALA A 73 -0.89 17.50 -5.24
CA ALA A 73 0.39 17.49 -4.54
C ALA A 73 0.57 16.21 -3.72
N TYR A 74 -0.47 15.85 -2.95
CA TYR A 74 -0.52 14.62 -2.19
C TYR A 74 -0.34 13.38 -3.07
N ARG A 75 -1.08 13.27 -4.19
CA ARG A 75 -0.99 12.13 -5.11
C ARG A 75 0.39 11.96 -5.72
N GLY A 76 1.08 13.06 -6.04
CA GLY A 76 2.47 13.02 -6.50
C GLY A 76 3.43 12.52 -5.41
N GLN A 77 3.20 12.92 -4.15
CA GLN A 77 4.04 12.50 -3.02
C GLN A 77 3.80 11.05 -2.58
N VAL A 78 2.65 10.44 -2.89
CA VAL A 78 2.37 9.03 -2.56
C VAL A 78 3.40 8.10 -3.19
N ASP A 79 3.68 8.25 -4.49
CA ASP A 79 4.63 7.41 -5.21
C ASP A 79 6.05 7.55 -4.65
N LEU A 80 6.51 8.79 -4.48
CA LEU A 80 7.82 9.08 -3.91
C LEU A 80 7.99 8.52 -2.50
N THR A 81 6.96 8.67 -1.65
CA THR A 81 6.99 8.19 -0.27
C THR A 81 7.00 6.66 -0.23
N ALA A 82 6.14 5.99 -1.01
CA ALA A 82 6.08 4.54 -1.09
C ALA A 82 7.42 3.94 -1.54
N ARG A 83 8.01 4.50 -2.60
CA ARG A 83 9.33 4.06 -3.10
C ARG A 83 10.43 4.31 -2.08
N SER A 84 10.42 5.45 -1.39
CA SER A 84 11.41 5.76 -0.35
C SER A 84 11.36 4.76 0.80
N ILE A 85 10.16 4.43 1.29
CA ILE A 85 9.99 3.44 2.37
C ILE A 85 10.46 2.06 1.89
N LEU A 86 10.01 1.60 0.73
CA LEU A 86 10.38 0.29 0.20
C LEU A 86 11.89 0.17 -0.12
N ALA A 87 12.53 1.27 -0.54
CA ALA A 87 13.97 1.31 -0.78
C ALA A 87 14.79 1.12 0.51
N GLY A 88 14.27 1.57 1.65
CA GLY A 88 14.87 1.30 2.96
C GLY A 88 14.72 -0.15 3.42
N ARG A 89 13.83 -0.93 2.78
CA ARG A 89 13.57 -2.35 3.10
C ARG A 89 13.28 -2.56 4.59
N PRO A 90 12.24 -1.89 5.15
CA PRO A 90 11.80 -2.16 6.52
C PRO A 90 11.52 -3.65 6.70
N VAL A 91 11.71 -4.17 7.90
CA VAL A 91 11.39 -5.56 8.21
C VAL A 91 9.86 -5.71 8.30
N PHE A 92 9.31 -6.80 7.77
CA PHE A 92 7.90 -7.13 7.96
C PHE A 92 7.70 -7.81 9.32
N GLU A 93 6.77 -7.28 10.13
CA GLU A 93 6.48 -7.79 11.48
C GLU A 93 5.03 -7.46 11.88
N ASN A 94 4.21 -8.50 12.06
CA ASN A 94 2.79 -8.39 12.44
C ASN A 94 2.49 -8.86 13.87
N SER A 95 3.44 -9.46 14.60
CA SER A 95 3.19 -10.09 15.90
C SER A 95 3.17 -9.11 17.09
N GLY A 96 3.56 -7.85 16.87
CA GLY A 96 3.61 -6.81 17.91
C GLY A 96 4.74 -6.95 18.95
N ARG A 97 5.54 -8.03 18.93
CA ARG A 97 6.51 -8.34 19.99
C ARG A 97 7.89 -7.73 19.79
N ASP A 98 8.40 -7.72 18.55
CA ASP A 98 9.77 -7.32 18.24
C ASP A 98 9.84 -6.06 17.36
N LYS A 99 8.92 -5.12 17.59
CA LYS A 99 8.86 -3.91 16.76
C LYS A 99 10.08 -3.00 16.95
N THR A 100 10.75 -2.67 15.86
CA THR A 100 11.77 -1.63 15.81
C THR A 100 11.17 -0.33 15.29
N PHE A 101 11.43 0.76 16.01
CA PHE A 101 10.96 2.10 15.68
C PHE A 101 11.85 3.13 16.37
N ASN A 102 11.79 4.40 15.96
CA ASN A 102 12.56 5.45 16.61
C ASN A 102 11.99 5.80 18.01
N ARG A 103 12.60 5.22 19.05
CA ARG A 103 12.22 5.40 20.46
C ARG A 103 12.40 6.83 21.00
N LEU A 104 13.13 7.70 20.27
CA LEU A 104 13.24 9.13 20.62
C LEU A 104 11.95 9.89 20.32
N ASN A 105 11.22 9.47 19.28
CA ASN A 105 9.97 10.11 18.86
C ASN A 105 8.73 9.34 19.36
N TRP A 106 8.81 8.02 19.42
CA TRP A 106 7.65 7.15 19.64
C TRP A 106 7.77 6.31 20.91
N VAL A 107 6.61 5.97 21.47
CA VAL A 107 6.46 5.02 22.58
C VAL A 107 5.37 4.03 22.21
N GLN A 108 5.68 2.73 22.28
CA GLN A 108 4.68 1.69 22.11
C GLN A 108 3.71 1.69 23.30
N GLN A 109 2.44 1.55 22.99
CA GLN A 109 1.32 1.43 23.92
C GLN A 109 0.49 0.21 23.50
N GLY A 110 -0.27 -0.38 24.43
CA GLY A 110 -1.05 -1.59 24.16
C GLY A 110 -0.21 -2.86 24.06
N HIS A 111 -0.84 -3.95 23.65
CA HIS A 111 -0.24 -5.27 23.42
C HIS A 111 -1.11 -6.05 22.41
N GLY A 112 -0.50 -6.96 21.65
CA GLY A 112 -1.19 -7.72 20.59
C GLY A 112 -1.84 -6.77 19.57
N ASP A 113 -3.05 -7.11 19.14
CA ASP A 113 -3.81 -6.38 18.10
C ASP A 113 -4.17 -4.93 18.49
N ASP A 114 -4.15 -4.62 19.80
CA ASP A 114 -4.38 -3.28 20.34
C ASP A 114 -3.08 -2.45 20.45
N ALA A 115 -1.95 -2.96 19.96
CA ALA A 115 -0.69 -2.23 19.99
C ALA A 115 -0.70 -1.02 19.05
N PHE A 116 -0.13 0.09 19.51
CA PHE A 116 0.05 1.30 18.72
C PHE A 116 1.27 2.10 19.17
N LEU A 117 1.83 2.91 18.28
CA LEU A 117 2.90 3.85 18.59
C LEU A 117 2.32 5.23 18.86
N ARG A 118 2.51 5.73 20.09
CA ARG A 118 2.16 7.10 20.47
C ARG A 118 3.36 8.01 20.34
N LEU A 119 3.16 9.15 19.69
CA LEU A 119 4.16 10.21 19.62
C LEU A 119 4.43 10.78 21.03
N ARG A 120 5.69 10.93 21.41
CA ARG A 120 6.09 11.52 22.68
C ARG A 120 5.70 12.99 22.77
N THR A 121 5.27 13.42 23.95
CA THR A 121 5.02 14.83 24.26
C THR A 121 6.24 15.69 23.90
N GLY A 122 6.02 16.77 23.16
CA GLY A 122 7.06 17.69 22.72
C GLY A 122 7.72 17.33 21.39
N SER A 123 7.50 16.13 20.86
CA SER A 123 7.97 15.76 19.51
C SER A 123 7.10 16.41 18.43
N SER A 124 7.71 16.75 17.29
CA SER A 124 7.00 17.23 16.10
C SER A 124 6.44 16.03 15.32
N PRO A 125 5.12 15.96 15.07
CA PRO A 125 4.53 14.94 14.20
C PRO A 125 5.18 14.86 12.82
N TYR A 126 5.46 16.00 12.19
CA TYR A 126 6.11 16.08 10.89
C TYR A 126 7.48 15.43 10.94
N SER A 127 8.34 15.84 11.89
CA SER A 127 9.68 15.27 12.01
C SER A 127 9.66 13.78 12.30
N ALA A 128 8.71 13.31 13.11
CA ALA A 128 8.56 11.90 13.44
C ALA A 128 8.09 11.03 12.26
N VAL A 129 7.19 11.56 11.41
CA VAL A 129 6.75 10.90 10.17
C VAL A 129 7.86 10.93 9.12
N ARG A 130 8.56 12.05 8.96
CA ARG A 130 9.71 12.14 8.03
C ARG A 130 10.82 11.19 8.43
N ASP A 131 11.12 11.08 9.72
CA ASP A 131 12.09 10.11 10.23
C ASP A 131 11.71 8.66 9.88
N LEU A 132 10.43 8.30 9.97
CA LEU A 132 9.96 6.97 9.51
C LEU A 132 10.24 6.76 8.02
N VAL A 133 9.89 7.74 7.17
CA VAL A 133 10.07 7.65 5.71
C VAL A 133 11.55 7.59 5.33
N ASP A 134 12.35 8.49 5.90
CA ASP A 134 13.75 8.74 5.52
C ASP A 134 14.71 7.70 6.13
N HIS A 135 14.32 7.05 7.25
CA HIS A 135 15.10 6.02 7.93
C HIS A 135 14.36 4.69 8.07
N SER A 136 13.49 4.36 7.11
CA SER A 136 12.61 3.17 7.12
C SER A 136 13.35 1.84 7.33
N ALA A 137 14.64 1.73 6.99
CA ALA A 137 15.47 0.55 7.26
C ALA A 137 15.59 0.19 8.77
N ALA A 138 15.41 1.17 9.66
CA ALA A 138 15.43 0.97 11.11
C ALA A 138 14.07 0.58 11.70
N TRP A 139 13.05 0.44 10.83
CA TRP A 139 11.67 0.20 11.22
C TRP A 139 11.20 -1.21 10.87
N THR A 140 10.34 -1.73 11.72
CA THR A 140 9.46 -2.86 11.40
C THR A 140 8.07 -2.32 11.05
N LEU A 141 7.49 -2.76 9.94
CA LEU A 141 6.15 -2.37 9.51
C LEU A 141 5.35 -3.63 9.15
N ASP A 142 4.07 -3.67 9.53
CA ASP A 142 3.09 -4.55 8.90
C ASP A 142 2.48 -3.87 7.67
N CYS A 143 1.58 -4.57 6.94
CA CYS A 143 0.99 -4.05 5.71
C CYS A 143 0.10 -2.80 5.95
N ALA A 144 -0.58 -2.72 7.09
CA ALA A 144 -1.48 -1.61 7.41
C ALA A 144 -0.72 -0.37 7.91
N THR A 145 0.31 -0.56 8.73
CA THR A 145 1.24 0.47 9.19
C THR A 145 2.04 1.04 8.01
N PHE A 146 2.42 0.20 7.04
CA PHE A 146 3.06 0.66 5.80
C PHE A 146 2.15 1.64 5.02
N VAL A 147 0.88 1.29 4.81
CA VAL A 147 -0.08 2.19 4.14
C VAL A 147 -0.19 3.53 4.88
N GLN A 148 -0.30 3.50 6.21
CA GLN A 148 -0.35 4.71 7.01
C GLN A 148 0.92 5.56 6.87
N ALA A 149 2.09 4.94 6.92
CA ALA A 149 3.36 5.61 6.74
C ALA A 149 3.46 6.31 5.38
N VAL A 150 3.06 5.63 4.30
CA VAL A 150 3.00 6.22 2.96
C VAL A 150 2.06 7.43 2.92
N GLN A 151 0.85 7.28 3.46
CA GLN A 151 -0.16 8.34 3.40
C GLN A 151 0.22 9.54 4.27
N LEU A 152 0.70 9.31 5.50
CA LEU A 152 1.16 10.37 6.39
C LEU A 152 2.41 11.06 5.83
N GLY A 153 3.36 10.31 5.28
CA GLY A 153 4.58 10.85 4.67
C GLY A 153 4.27 11.71 3.44
N ALA A 154 3.35 11.24 2.59
CA ALA A 154 2.89 11.99 1.43
C ALA A 154 2.12 13.26 1.83
N TRP A 155 1.28 13.18 2.87
CA TRP A 155 0.60 14.35 3.43
C TRP A 155 1.61 15.35 3.99
N ALA A 156 2.52 14.92 4.86
CA ALA A 156 3.55 15.76 5.45
C ALA A 156 4.36 16.49 4.38
N ALA A 157 4.81 15.77 3.34
CA ALA A 157 5.55 16.35 2.23
C ALA A 157 4.72 17.38 1.45
N ALA A 158 3.43 17.10 1.20
CA ALA A 158 2.56 17.99 0.43
C ALA A 158 2.23 19.31 1.15
N VAL A 159 2.10 19.30 2.49
CA VAL A 159 1.69 20.50 3.25
C VAL A 159 2.83 21.23 3.96
N GLY A 160 3.97 20.58 4.15
CA GLY A 160 5.08 21.09 4.94
C GLY A 160 4.87 21.00 6.46
N SER A 161 5.94 21.23 7.21
CA SER A 161 6.01 20.97 8.65
C SER A 161 4.98 21.73 9.48
N GLU A 162 4.91 23.05 9.33
CA GLU A 162 4.05 23.90 10.15
C GLU A 162 2.56 23.61 9.95
N ALA A 163 2.14 23.30 8.71
CA ALA A 163 0.76 22.97 8.41
C ALA A 163 0.39 21.55 8.87
N PHE A 164 1.31 20.59 8.70
CA PHE A 164 1.11 19.22 9.17
C PHE A 164 0.98 19.17 10.69
N ASP A 165 1.94 19.74 11.42
CA ASP A 165 2.00 19.71 12.89
C ASP A 165 0.79 20.35 13.58
N ARG A 166 0.16 21.33 12.91
CA ARG A 166 -1.04 22.03 13.38
C ARG A 166 -2.32 21.23 13.14
N ARG A 167 -2.36 20.44 12.06
CA ARG A 167 -3.58 19.76 11.58
C ARG A 167 -3.71 18.34 12.08
N VAL A 168 -2.61 17.65 12.34
CA VAL A 168 -2.68 16.31 12.91
C VAL A 168 -3.29 16.34 14.31
N ALA A 169 -4.17 15.38 14.58
CA ALA A 169 -4.78 15.24 15.89
C ALA A 169 -3.73 14.95 16.98
N ARG A 170 -4.02 15.40 18.21
CA ARG A 170 -3.21 15.11 19.40
C ARG A 170 -4.07 14.41 20.46
N PRO A 171 -3.62 13.28 21.04
CA PRO A 171 -2.34 12.60 20.78
C PRO A 171 -2.25 12.04 19.36
N PHE A 172 -1.02 12.00 18.82
CA PHE A 172 -0.75 11.48 17.48
C PHE A 172 -0.30 10.02 17.59
N ASP A 173 -1.14 9.12 17.11
CA ASP A 173 -0.98 7.66 17.26
C ASP A 173 -0.87 7.01 15.86
N LEU A 174 0.10 6.12 15.69
CA LEU A 174 0.23 5.21 14.55
C LEU A 174 -0.25 3.82 15.00
N LYS A 175 -1.31 3.29 14.39
CA LYS A 175 -2.01 2.09 14.87
C LYS A 175 -1.80 0.94 13.91
N GLU A 176 -1.68 -0.29 14.37
CA GLU A 176 -1.42 -1.42 13.47
C GLU A 176 -2.63 -1.70 12.57
N HIS A 177 -3.80 -1.90 13.16
CA HIS A 177 -5.04 -2.21 12.41
C HIS A 177 -6.12 -1.13 12.53
N GLY A 178 -5.74 0.09 12.95
CA GLY A 178 -6.67 1.21 13.16
C GLY A 178 -6.40 2.41 12.25
N SER A 179 -7.38 3.31 12.15
CA SER A 179 -7.17 4.59 11.47
C SER A 179 -6.28 5.53 12.29
N THR A 180 -5.34 6.21 11.61
CA THR A 180 -4.49 7.31 12.11
C THR A 180 -5.22 8.64 12.21
N GLY A 181 -6.55 8.64 12.07
CA GLY A 181 -7.36 9.85 11.97
C GLY A 181 -7.50 10.35 10.53
N LEU A 182 -6.92 9.67 9.53
CA LEU A 182 -7.30 9.89 8.13
C LEU A 182 -8.75 9.42 7.93
N THR A 183 -9.60 10.33 7.46
CA THR A 183 -11.01 10.04 7.18
C THR A 183 -11.18 9.69 5.71
N HIS A 184 -12.02 8.71 5.40
CA HIS A 184 -12.35 8.40 4.01
C HIS A 184 -13.44 9.32 3.46
N ARG A 185 -13.45 9.50 2.14
CA ARG A 185 -14.58 10.09 1.40
C ARG A 185 -15.58 9.00 1.04
N LYS A 186 -15.06 7.85 0.63
CA LYS A 186 -15.79 6.67 0.20
C LYS A 186 -15.01 5.43 0.60
N LEU A 187 -15.69 4.46 1.17
CA LEU A 187 -15.21 3.11 1.45
C LEU A 187 -16.13 2.13 0.74
N TRP A 188 -15.64 1.50 -0.32
CA TRP A 188 -16.30 0.33 -0.90
C TRP A 188 -15.76 -0.92 -0.23
N PHE A 189 -16.64 -1.82 0.17
CA PHE A 189 -16.26 -3.08 0.78
C PHE A 189 -17.26 -4.18 0.47
N ARG A 190 -16.85 -5.44 0.59
CA ARG A 190 -17.73 -6.60 0.58
C ARG A 190 -17.27 -7.63 1.61
N ASP A 191 -18.22 -8.38 2.16
CA ASP A 191 -17.95 -9.30 3.27
C ASP A 191 -17.28 -10.60 2.82
N SER A 192 -17.50 -11.03 1.58
CA SER A 192 -16.98 -12.28 1.03
C SER A 192 -16.78 -12.20 -0.47
N GLN A 193 -16.09 -13.19 -1.03
CA GLN A 193 -16.01 -13.39 -2.47
C GLN A 193 -17.42 -13.55 -3.08
N GLY A 194 -17.63 -12.90 -4.23
CA GLY A 194 -18.92 -12.93 -4.94
C GLY A 194 -20.03 -12.06 -4.34
N ALA A 195 -19.87 -11.54 -3.11
CA ALA A 195 -20.84 -10.60 -2.54
C ALA A 195 -20.80 -9.25 -3.26
N GLU A 196 -21.95 -8.56 -3.30
CA GLU A 196 -22.07 -7.20 -3.83
C GLU A 196 -21.25 -6.21 -2.99
N PHE A 197 -20.65 -5.22 -3.66
CA PHE A 197 -20.01 -4.11 -2.97
C PHE A 197 -21.03 -3.22 -2.27
N ARG A 198 -20.66 -2.78 -1.08
CA ARG A 198 -21.39 -1.80 -0.26
C ARG A 198 -20.56 -0.54 -0.16
N LEU A 199 -21.23 0.61 -0.06
CA LEU A 199 -20.58 1.91 0.09
C LEU A 199 -20.83 2.47 1.48
N ARG A 200 -19.74 2.95 2.10
CA ARG A 200 -19.75 3.81 3.28
C ARG A 200 -19.13 5.16 2.96
N THR A 201 -19.67 6.18 3.61
CA THR A 201 -19.15 7.55 3.62
C THR A 201 -19.10 8.05 5.07
N PRO A 202 -18.42 9.16 5.37
CA PRO A 202 -18.45 9.74 6.71
C PRO A 202 -19.85 10.02 7.26
N ALA A 203 -20.84 10.25 6.37
CA ALA A 203 -22.22 10.44 6.78
C ALA A 203 -22.87 9.11 7.17
N SER A 204 -22.71 8.07 6.34
CA SER A 204 -23.30 6.76 6.60
C SER A 204 -22.63 6.03 7.78
N ASP A 205 -21.33 6.23 8.00
CA ASP A 205 -20.61 5.69 9.17
C ASP A 205 -21.22 6.18 10.50
N ARG A 206 -21.55 7.47 10.57
CA ARG A 206 -22.18 8.07 11.77
C ARG A 206 -23.57 7.50 12.03
N LEU A 207 -24.31 7.21 10.96
CA LEU A 207 -25.66 6.66 11.03
C LEU A 207 -25.67 5.13 11.11
N ARG A 208 -24.51 4.48 10.95
CA ARG A 208 -24.36 3.03 10.80
C ARG A 208 -25.25 2.46 9.69
N THR A 209 -25.40 3.21 8.61
CA THR A 209 -26.17 2.82 7.42
C THR A 209 -25.24 2.52 6.24
N LEU A 210 -25.80 1.90 5.20
CA LEU A 210 -25.12 1.66 3.92
C LEU A 210 -25.73 2.55 2.85
N GLU A 211 -24.88 3.02 1.95
CA GLU A 211 -25.36 3.71 0.74
C GLU A 211 -25.66 2.68 -0.35
N PRO A 212 -26.70 2.91 -1.17
CA PRO A 212 -26.94 2.11 -2.36
C PRO A 212 -25.74 2.25 -3.31
N VAL A 213 -25.34 1.14 -3.92
CA VAL A 213 -24.26 1.10 -4.90
C VAL A 213 -24.87 0.70 -6.23
N ASP A 214 -24.63 1.48 -7.28
CA ASP A 214 -24.90 1.05 -8.65
C ASP A 214 -24.05 -0.19 -8.93
N ASP A 215 -24.54 -1.10 -9.80
CA ASP A 215 -23.81 -2.31 -10.21
C ASP A 215 -22.35 -1.98 -10.56
N THR A 216 -21.44 -2.40 -9.68
CA THR A 216 -20.05 -1.99 -9.66
C THR A 216 -19.18 -3.22 -9.48
N ASP A 217 -18.34 -3.50 -10.47
CA ASP A 217 -17.38 -4.59 -10.45
C ASP A 217 -16.00 -4.15 -9.92
N GLU A 218 -15.18 -5.15 -9.58
CA GLU A 218 -13.82 -4.96 -9.09
C GLU A 218 -12.91 -4.20 -10.08
N PRO A 219 -12.84 -4.55 -11.38
CA PRO A 219 -12.04 -3.80 -12.36
C PRO A 219 -12.41 -2.32 -12.45
N ARG A 220 -13.69 -1.99 -12.34
CA ARG A 220 -14.19 -0.61 -12.32
C ARG A 220 -13.76 0.11 -11.05
N LEU A 221 -13.88 -0.48 -9.87
CA LEU A 221 -13.43 0.13 -8.62
C LEU A 221 -11.93 0.41 -8.63
N LEU A 222 -11.13 -0.59 -9.02
CA LEU A 222 -9.68 -0.44 -9.10
C LEU A 222 -9.29 0.69 -10.06
N ARG A 223 -9.97 0.81 -11.21
CA ARG A 223 -9.73 1.89 -12.18
C ARG A 223 -10.14 3.27 -11.63
N LEU A 224 -11.29 3.37 -10.98
CA LEU A 224 -11.85 4.64 -10.46
C LEU A 224 -11.18 5.15 -9.19
N ALA A 225 -10.54 4.28 -8.40
CA ALA A 225 -9.78 4.69 -7.22
C ALA A 225 -8.67 5.67 -7.64
N PRO A 226 -8.58 6.87 -7.06
CA PRO A 226 -7.46 7.77 -7.31
C PRO A 226 -6.16 7.23 -6.70
N PRO A 227 -4.99 7.70 -7.15
CA PRO A 227 -3.74 7.44 -6.45
C PRO A 227 -3.81 7.87 -4.98
N GLY A 228 -3.13 7.13 -4.10
CA GLY A 228 -3.20 7.30 -2.64
C GLY A 228 -4.33 6.57 -1.94
N SER A 229 -5.29 5.99 -2.68
CA SER A 229 -6.30 5.10 -2.10
C SER A 229 -5.68 3.88 -1.47
N ARG A 230 -6.22 3.45 -0.31
CA ARG A 230 -5.93 2.13 0.25
C ARG A 230 -6.78 1.11 -0.48
N VAL A 231 -6.15 0.04 -0.95
CA VAL A 231 -6.81 -1.08 -1.60
C VAL A 231 -6.41 -2.33 -0.85
N ALA A 232 -7.39 -3.05 -0.30
CA ALA A 232 -7.17 -4.29 0.44
C ALA A 232 -7.58 -5.48 -0.41
N PHE A 233 -6.61 -6.33 -0.74
CA PHE A 233 -6.85 -7.63 -1.35
C PHE A 233 -7.04 -8.66 -0.23
N VAL A 234 -8.04 -9.53 -0.37
CA VAL A 234 -8.40 -10.53 0.64
C VAL A 234 -8.22 -11.92 0.04
N ASN A 235 -7.66 -12.81 0.83
CA ASN A 235 -7.58 -14.23 0.55
C ASN A 235 -8.67 -14.97 1.33
N ALA A 236 -9.64 -15.51 0.61
CA ALA A 236 -10.77 -16.26 1.16
C ALA A 236 -10.41 -17.70 1.57
N ASP A 237 -9.16 -18.12 1.37
CA ASP A 237 -8.69 -19.42 1.80
C ASP A 237 -8.83 -19.57 3.33
N PRO A 238 -9.47 -20.65 3.85
CA PRO A 238 -9.54 -20.92 5.28
C PRO A 238 -8.18 -20.98 5.99
N LYS A 239 -7.09 -21.33 5.28
CA LYS A 239 -5.72 -21.28 5.83
C LYS A 239 -5.20 -19.86 5.97
N ALA A 240 -5.70 -18.93 5.17
CA ALA A 240 -5.35 -17.52 5.29
C ALA A 240 -6.07 -16.85 6.46
N GLU A 241 -7.24 -17.34 6.88
CA GLU A 241 -8.03 -16.77 7.98
C GLU A 241 -7.21 -16.60 9.27
N GLY A 242 -7.24 -15.40 9.84
CA GLY A 242 -6.52 -15.03 11.07
C GLY A 242 -5.01 -14.92 10.91
N SER A 243 -4.48 -14.98 9.68
CA SER A 243 -3.05 -14.85 9.42
C SER A 243 -2.66 -13.50 8.83
N ASP A 244 -1.36 -13.22 8.86
CA ASP A 244 -0.73 -12.05 8.23
C ASP A 244 -1.05 -11.91 6.72
N PHE A 245 -1.51 -12.99 6.09
CA PHE A 245 -1.78 -13.09 4.66
C PHE A 245 -3.27 -13.31 4.33
N GLU A 246 -4.16 -13.17 5.31
CA GLU A 246 -5.61 -13.06 5.05
C GLU A 246 -5.90 -11.83 4.19
N ARG A 247 -5.18 -10.73 4.46
CA ARG A 247 -5.45 -9.42 3.87
C ARG A 247 -4.18 -8.66 3.64
N GLU A 248 -3.99 -8.21 2.40
CA GLU A 248 -2.90 -7.32 2.04
C GLU A 248 -3.41 -5.90 1.80
N ASN A 249 -2.96 -4.97 2.65
CA ASN A 249 -3.24 -3.55 2.48
C ASN A 249 -2.21 -2.91 1.53
N THR A 250 -2.69 -2.21 0.52
CA THR A 250 -1.83 -1.57 -0.50
C THR A 250 -2.19 -0.10 -0.69
N VAL A 251 -1.28 0.68 -1.28
CA VAL A 251 -1.55 2.05 -1.76
C VAL A 251 -1.51 2.08 -3.27
N LYS A 252 -2.58 2.56 -3.91
CA LYS A 252 -2.63 2.75 -5.36
C LYS A 252 -1.67 3.87 -5.81
N LEU A 253 -0.85 3.60 -6.80
CA LEU A 253 0.10 4.55 -7.39
C LEU A 253 -0.45 5.21 -8.68
N PRO A 254 0.16 6.31 -9.16
CA PRO A 254 -0.30 7.04 -10.35
C PRO A 254 -0.36 6.22 -11.64
N ASP A 255 0.53 5.24 -11.80
CA ASP A 255 0.60 4.35 -12.97
C ASP A 255 -0.39 3.18 -12.89
N GLY A 256 -1.21 3.10 -11.84
CA GLY A 256 -2.18 2.03 -11.63
C GLY A 256 -1.60 0.78 -10.97
N THR A 257 -0.33 0.78 -10.57
CA THR A 257 0.26 -0.24 -9.70
C THR A 257 -0.07 0.02 -8.22
N TYR A 258 0.36 -0.90 -7.36
CA TYR A 258 0.04 -0.93 -5.94
C TYR A 258 1.32 -1.14 -5.15
N ALA A 259 1.65 -0.19 -4.28
CA ALA A 259 2.71 -0.36 -3.30
C ALA A 259 2.17 -1.16 -2.11
N SER A 260 2.87 -2.21 -1.72
CA SER A 260 2.53 -3.03 -0.57
C SER A 260 3.80 -3.51 0.13
N HIS A 261 3.67 -3.84 1.40
CA HIS A 261 4.76 -4.35 2.22
C HIS A 261 4.28 -5.65 2.87
N PRO A 262 4.91 -6.80 2.55
CA PRO A 262 6.30 -6.93 2.07
C PRO A 262 6.49 -7.04 0.55
N PHE A 263 5.45 -7.02 -0.26
CA PHE A 263 5.56 -7.46 -1.66
C PHE A 263 6.16 -6.43 -2.65
N GLY A 264 6.34 -5.19 -2.23
CA GLY A 264 6.89 -4.13 -3.08
C GLY A 264 5.82 -3.49 -3.97
N ILE A 265 6.19 -3.11 -5.20
CA ILE A 265 5.28 -2.44 -6.13
C ILE A 265 4.85 -3.43 -7.21
N LEU A 266 3.56 -3.76 -7.23
CA LEU A 266 2.99 -4.82 -8.07
C LEU A 266 1.73 -4.33 -8.80
N SER A 267 1.34 -5.01 -9.88
CA SER A 267 -0.02 -4.87 -10.43
C SER A 267 -1.03 -5.58 -9.52
N ALA A 268 -2.32 -5.25 -9.62
CA ALA A 268 -3.35 -5.93 -8.83
C ALA A 268 -3.30 -7.47 -8.98
N ALA A 269 -3.12 -7.95 -10.22
CA ALA A 269 -3.00 -9.39 -10.49
C ALA A 269 -1.74 -10.00 -9.85
N ALA A 270 -0.62 -9.27 -9.86
CA ALA A 270 0.61 -9.73 -9.22
C ALA A 270 0.52 -9.69 -7.69
N THR A 271 -0.19 -8.72 -7.09
CA THR A 271 -0.48 -8.68 -5.65
C THR A 271 -1.32 -9.87 -5.22
N LYS A 272 -2.41 -10.20 -5.96
CA LYS A 272 -3.21 -11.40 -5.68
C LYS A 272 -2.38 -12.67 -5.75
N ARG A 273 -1.53 -12.81 -6.77
CA ARG A 273 -0.60 -13.94 -6.89
C ARG A 273 0.39 -13.99 -5.72
N ALA A 274 0.98 -12.87 -5.32
CA ALA A 274 1.91 -12.83 -4.19
C ALA A 274 1.23 -13.24 -2.87
N LEU A 275 0.00 -12.78 -2.64
CA LEU A 275 -0.80 -13.16 -1.46
C LEU A 275 -1.13 -14.66 -1.46
N ALA A 276 -1.59 -15.18 -2.61
CA ALA A 276 -1.84 -16.61 -2.79
C ALA A 276 -0.59 -17.46 -2.55
N GLN A 277 0.58 -17.03 -3.04
CA GLN A 277 1.85 -17.73 -2.81
C GLN A 277 2.16 -17.85 -1.31
N GLN A 278 1.92 -16.82 -0.51
CA GLN A 278 2.16 -16.90 0.93
C GLN A 278 1.27 -17.94 1.62
N THR A 279 0.00 -18.05 1.21
CA THR A 279 -0.90 -19.07 1.75
C THR A 279 -0.50 -20.47 1.28
N VAL A 280 -0.16 -20.65 0.00
CA VAL A 280 0.32 -21.95 -0.52
C VAL A 280 1.57 -22.42 0.22
N LEU A 281 2.51 -21.52 0.52
CA LEU A 281 3.71 -21.86 1.29
C LEU A 281 3.39 -22.40 2.69
N ARG A 282 2.26 -22.01 3.30
CA ARG A 282 1.83 -22.53 4.61
C ARG A 282 1.26 -23.94 4.55
N TYR A 283 0.81 -24.40 3.38
CA TYR A 283 0.53 -25.82 3.15
C TYR A 283 1.80 -26.68 3.15
N GLY A 284 2.99 -26.07 3.08
CA GLY A 284 4.26 -26.77 3.24
C GLY A 284 4.33 -27.57 4.55
N ASP A 285 3.81 -27.03 5.65
CA ASP A 285 3.78 -27.72 6.96
C ASP A 285 2.87 -28.95 6.93
N GLU A 286 1.76 -28.89 6.19
CA GLU A 286 0.86 -30.04 6.00
C GLU A 286 1.48 -31.12 5.12
N ILE A 287 2.20 -30.70 4.08
CA ILE A 287 2.94 -31.63 3.23
C ILE A 287 4.05 -32.31 4.04
N ASP A 288 4.82 -31.56 4.81
CA ASP A 288 5.86 -32.11 5.70
C ASP A 288 5.27 -33.15 6.67
N ALA A 289 4.12 -32.84 7.30
CA ALA A 289 3.41 -33.77 8.16
C ALA A 289 2.90 -35.03 7.42
N ALA A 290 2.39 -34.87 6.20
CA ALA A 290 1.93 -35.99 5.36
C ALA A 290 3.10 -36.90 4.96
N LEU A 291 4.24 -36.31 4.58
CA LEU A 291 5.47 -37.02 4.26
C LEU A 291 6.00 -37.79 5.48
N ALA A 292 6.04 -37.18 6.66
CA ALA A 292 6.46 -37.84 7.89
C ALA A 292 5.59 -39.08 8.21
N ARG A 293 4.26 -38.97 8.07
CA ARG A 293 3.33 -40.11 8.23
C ARG A 293 3.57 -41.19 7.18
N ALA A 294 3.81 -40.81 5.92
CA ALA A 294 4.09 -41.75 4.85
C ALA A 294 5.41 -42.52 5.07
N VAL A 295 6.45 -41.86 5.59
CA VAL A 295 7.71 -42.50 6.00
C VAL A 295 7.49 -43.53 7.11
N ALA A 296 6.56 -43.25 8.04
CA ALA A 296 6.17 -44.18 9.10
C ALA A 296 5.25 -45.33 8.59
N GLY A 297 4.78 -45.28 7.34
CA GLY A 297 3.83 -46.23 6.77
C GLY A 297 2.38 -45.97 7.18
N GLU A 298 2.05 -44.76 7.60
CA GLU A 298 0.74 -44.33 8.14
C GLU A 298 -0.05 -43.46 7.14
N HIS A 299 0.33 -43.47 5.87
CA HIS A 299 -0.32 -42.72 4.80
C HIS A 299 -0.74 -43.67 3.67
N ASP A 300 -2.02 -43.59 3.26
CA ASP A 300 -2.60 -44.58 2.34
C ASP A 300 -2.22 -44.36 0.87
N SER A 301 -1.85 -43.13 0.51
CA SER A 301 -1.62 -42.73 -0.90
C SER A 301 -0.16 -42.58 -1.30
N ILE A 302 0.79 -42.66 -0.36
CA ILE A 302 2.21 -42.36 -0.60
C ILE A 302 3.05 -43.46 0.06
N GLY A 303 3.94 -44.09 -0.70
CA GLY A 303 4.85 -45.09 -0.15
C GLY A 303 6.03 -44.47 0.62
N PRO A 304 6.66 -45.19 1.58
CA PRO A 304 7.79 -44.65 2.36
C PRO A 304 8.99 -44.19 1.52
N ASP A 305 9.27 -44.83 0.38
CA ASP A 305 10.38 -44.47 -0.52
C ASP A 305 10.09 -43.19 -1.31
N GLU A 306 8.85 -43.06 -1.79
CA GLU A 306 8.35 -41.86 -2.45
C GLU A 306 8.35 -40.68 -1.48
N ALA A 307 7.88 -40.89 -0.25
CA ALA A 307 7.85 -39.87 0.79
C ALA A 307 9.26 -39.36 1.15
N ARG A 308 10.25 -40.25 1.27
CA ARG A 308 11.64 -39.84 1.51
C ARG A 308 12.21 -39.02 0.35
N SER A 309 11.96 -39.44 -0.89
CA SER A 309 12.42 -38.72 -2.07
C SER A 309 11.78 -37.33 -2.17
N ALA A 310 10.49 -37.23 -1.85
CA ALA A 310 9.76 -35.97 -1.80
C ALA A 310 10.25 -35.04 -0.68
N GLN A 311 10.59 -35.58 0.50
CA GLN A 311 11.17 -34.80 1.59
C GLN A 311 12.52 -34.21 1.20
N GLU A 312 13.41 -35.00 0.58
CA GLU A 312 14.72 -34.52 0.11
C GLU A 312 14.57 -33.37 -0.91
N GLU A 313 13.56 -33.45 -1.78
CA GLU A 313 13.26 -32.40 -2.75
C GLU A 313 12.67 -31.14 -2.08
N LEU A 314 11.75 -31.29 -1.13
CA LEU A 314 11.22 -30.20 -0.33
C LEU A 314 12.33 -29.46 0.42
N ASP A 315 13.20 -30.21 1.11
CA ASP A 315 14.36 -29.66 1.83
C ASP A 315 15.30 -28.90 0.88
N ARG A 316 15.53 -29.44 -0.33
CA ARG A 316 16.33 -28.78 -1.37
C ARG A 316 15.70 -27.47 -1.84
N LEU A 317 14.38 -27.44 -2.05
CA LEU A 317 13.65 -26.25 -2.49
C LEU A 317 13.63 -25.17 -1.39
N LEU A 318 13.44 -25.57 -0.13
CA LEU A 318 13.54 -24.69 1.03
C LEU A 318 14.94 -24.10 1.16
N ALA A 319 15.99 -24.92 1.00
CA ALA A 319 17.38 -24.46 1.05
C ALA A 319 17.76 -23.52 -0.11
N ALA A 320 17.11 -23.65 -1.27
CA ALA A 320 17.36 -22.78 -2.42
C ALA A 320 16.70 -21.40 -2.31
N ASP A 321 15.74 -21.21 -1.40
CA ASP A 321 14.89 -20.01 -1.27
C ASP A 321 14.19 -19.62 -2.60
N ASP A 322 13.96 -20.59 -3.49
CA ASP A 322 13.18 -20.39 -4.72
C ASP A 322 11.70 -20.61 -4.42
N ARG A 323 11.05 -19.56 -3.91
CA ARG A 323 9.63 -19.57 -3.56
C ARG A 323 8.72 -19.97 -4.72
N LYS A 324 9.10 -19.63 -5.96
CA LYS A 324 8.28 -19.97 -7.11
C LYS A 324 8.32 -21.47 -7.37
N ALA A 325 9.52 -22.06 -7.38
CA ALA A 325 9.69 -23.50 -7.53
C ALA A 325 9.00 -24.27 -6.39
N LEU A 326 9.11 -23.77 -5.16
CA LEU A 326 8.46 -24.35 -3.99
C LEU A 326 6.93 -24.34 -4.11
N VAL A 327 6.32 -23.21 -4.50
CA VAL A 327 4.86 -23.12 -4.72
C VAL A 327 4.42 -24.07 -5.83
N THR A 328 5.13 -24.13 -6.96
CA THR A 328 4.81 -25.09 -8.04
C THR A 328 4.85 -26.53 -7.51
N TRP A 329 5.90 -26.88 -6.77
CA TRP A 329 6.04 -28.21 -6.18
C TRP A 329 4.92 -28.53 -5.19
N ILE A 330 4.52 -27.59 -4.32
CA ILE A 330 3.41 -27.77 -3.38
C ILE A 330 2.10 -28.03 -4.15
N MET A 331 1.83 -27.27 -5.21
CA MET A 331 0.62 -27.43 -6.03
C MET A 331 0.60 -28.77 -6.80
N ASP A 332 1.75 -29.26 -7.23
CA ASP A 332 1.89 -30.58 -7.88
C ASP A 332 1.62 -31.74 -6.90
N HIS A 333 1.84 -31.51 -5.60
CA HIS A 333 1.65 -32.49 -4.54
C HIS A 333 0.40 -32.24 -3.68
N ARG A 334 -0.49 -31.33 -4.12
CA ARG A 334 -1.68 -30.91 -3.38
C ARG A 334 -2.57 -32.05 -2.89
N THR A 335 -2.65 -33.15 -3.65
CA THR A 335 -3.49 -34.31 -3.33
C THR A 335 -3.03 -35.08 -2.09
N TRP A 336 -1.82 -34.79 -1.60
CA TRP A 336 -1.30 -35.32 -0.34
C TRP A 336 -1.80 -34.52 0.87
N THR A 337 -2.37 -33.35 0.63
CA THR A 337 -3.05 -32.55 1.64
C THR A 337 -4.56 -32.76 1.54
N GLU A 338 -5.25 -32.77 2.68
CA GLU A 338 -6.72 -32.89 2.70
C GLU A 338 -7.41 -31.55 2.34
N ASN A 339 -6.65 -30.45 2.28
CA ASN A 339 -7.17 -29.10 2.34
C ASN A 339 -6.87 -28.22 1.10
N LEU A 340 -5.96 -28.63 0.20
CA LEU A 340 -5.64 -27.87 -1.02
C LEU A 340 -6.41 -28.45 -2.23
N LEU A 341 -7.59 -27.90 -2.48
CA LEU A 341 -8.59 -28.47 -3.39
C LEU A 341 -8.50 -28.01 -4.87
N TYR A 342 -7.53 -27.15 -5.22
CA TYR A 342 -7.47 -26.48 -6.52
C TYR A 342 -6.55 -27.18 -7.50
N ASP A 343 -6.97 -27.33 -8.76
CA ASP A 343 -6.20 -28.12 -9.74
C ASP A 343 -4.94 -27.42 -10.23
N ASP A 344 -4.95 -26.09 -10.23
CA ASP A 344 -3.78 -25.29 -10.51
C ASP A 344 -3.77 -23.97 -9.72
N PHE A 345 -2.61 -23.31 -9.73
CA PHE A 345 -2.38 -22.09 -8.96
C PHE A 345 -3.15 -20.88 -9.50
N ASP A 346 -3.44 -20.85 -10.80
CA ASP A 346 -4.16 -19.74 -11.42
C ASP A 346 -5.66 -19.81 -11.11
N GLU A 347 -6.23 -21.01 -11.07
CA GLU A 347 -7.58 -21.28 -10.55
C GLU A 347 -7.68 -20.83 -9.09
N TYR A 348 -6.76 -21.25 -8.23
CA TYR A 348 -6.67 -20.81 -6.83
C TYR A 348 -6.69 -19.27 -6.71
N VAL A 349 -5.83 -18.60 -7.48
CA VAL A 349 -5.73 -17.14 -7.48
C VAL A 349 -7.03 -16.48 -7.96
N HIS A 350 -7.71 -17.06 -8.94
CA HIS A 350 -8.97 -16.51 -9.43
C HIS A 350 -10.12 -16.70 -8.42
N ASP A 351 -10.17 -17.85 -7.76
CA ASP A 351 -11.32 -18.30 -6.98
C ASP A 351 -11.27 -17.97 -5.50
N LEU A 352 -10.12 -17.57 -4.95
CA LEU A 352 -9.99 -17.21 -3.54
C LEU A 352 -9.52 -15.79 -3.30
N LEU A 353 -8.96 -15.11 -4.31
CA LEU A 353 -8.37 -13.78 -4.12
C LEU A 353 -9.25 -12.71 -4.73
N TYR A 354 -9.77 -11.85 -3.86
CA TYR A 354 -10.77 -10.88 -4.24
C TYR A 354 -10.45 -9.48 -3.68
N LEU A 355 -10.91 -8.43 -4.35
CA LEU A 355 -10.86 -7.09 -3.80
C LEU A 355 -11.84 -6.99 -2.62
N GLY A 356 -11.33 -6.91 -1.39
CA GLY A 356 -12.16 -6.79 -0.19
C GLY A 356 -12.60 -5.36 0.07
N GLU A 357 -11.66 -4.40 0.02
CA GLU A 357 -11.92 -3.00 0.31
C GLU A 357 -11.19 -2.04 -0.65
N VAL A 358 -11.87 -0.94 -0.98
CA VAL A 358 -11.27 0.25 -1.59
C VAL A 358 -11.64 1.46 -0.74
N GLU A 359 -10.66 2.02 -0.06
CA GLU A 359 -10.83 3.21 0.75
C GLU A 359 -10.19 4.41 0.04
N ILE A 360 -11.05 5.36 -0.36
CA ILE A 360 -10.62 6.65 -0.90
C ILE A 360 -10.58 7.64 0.25
N TYR A 361 -9.38 8.08 0.64
CA TYR A 361 -9.23 9.07 1.69
C TYR A 361 -9.69 10.46 1.26
N THR A 362 -10.36 11.16 2.17
CA THR A 362 -10.53 12.61 2.08
C THR A 362 -9.25 13.23 2.61
N ILE A 363 -8.37 13.62 1.69
CA ILE A 363 -7.19 14.38 2.08
C ILE A 363 -7.41 15.77 1.50
N THR A 364 -8.22 16.54 2.22
CA THR A 364 -8.43 17.96 1.96
C THR A 364 -8.06 18.73 3.23
N PRO A 365 -7.75 20.03 3.14
CA PRO A 365 -7.47 20.85 4.32
C PRO A 365 -8.56 20.83 5.40
N GLU A 366 -9.82 20.56 5.04
CA GLU A 366 -10.98 20.59 5.93
C GLU A 366 -11.24 19.27 6.67
N SER A 367 -10.81 18.12 6.14
CA SER A 367 -11.08 16.81 6.75
C SER A 367 -10.18 16.48 7.94
N THR A 368 -9.13 17.27 8.16
CA THR A 368 -8.17 17.13 9.28
C THR A 368 -8.40 18.17 10.37
N ALA A 369 -9.41 19.04 10.22
CA ALA A 369 -9.75 20.09 11.20
C ALA A 369 -10.90 19.68 12.15
N ARG A 370 -11.40 18.45 12.03
CA ARG A 370 -12.33 17.81 12.97
C ARG A 370 -11.58 16.82 13.83
#